data_AF-A0AA43S3T0-F1
#
_entry.id   AF-A0AA43S3T0-F1
#
_cell.length_a   1.000
_cell.length_b   1.000
_cell.length_c   1.000
_cell.angle_alpha   90.00
_cell.angle_beta   90.00
_cell.angle_gamma   90.00
#
_symmetry.space_group_name_H-M   'P 1'
#
loop_
_entity.id
_entity.type
_entity.pdbx_description
1 polymer ?
#
loop_
_entity_poly.entity_id
_entity_poly.type
_entity_poly.pdbx_seq_one_letter_code
_entity_poly.pdbx_strand_id
1 'polypeptide(L)' 'MVKSYNVRYSLKGARSIEQYKMVEVDTSYGLSIEQSVLIELSECHPEYKPEDITVHSWVIA' A
#
# COMPACT_ATOMS: atom_id res chain seq x y z
N MET A 1 -0.46 -16.04 -7.26
CA MET A 1 0.98 -15.73 -7.43
C MET A 1 1.26 -14.56 -6.52
N VAL A 2 2.15 -14.72 -5.55
CA VAL A 2 2.54 -13.63 -4.66
C VAL A 2 3.67 -12.84 -5.32
N LYS A 3 3.57 -11.51 -5.31
CA LYS A 3 4.61 -10.60 -5.80
C LYS A 3 4.92 -9.55 -4.75
N SER A 4 6.19 -9.20 -4.61
CA SER A 4 6.66 -8.19 -3.66
C SER A 4 6.81 -6.84 -4.37
N TYR A 5 6.36 -5.77 -3.72
CA TYR A 5 6.44 -4.41 -4.24
C TYR A 5 7.08 -3.48 -3.21
N ASN A 6 8.01 -2.63 -3.66
CA ASN A 6 8.44 -1.47 -2.89
C ASN A 6 7.45 -0.33 -3.15
N VAL A 7 6.75 0.10 -2.10
CA VAL A 7 5.67 1.08 -2.19
C VAL A 7 6.06 2.36 -1.48
N ARG A 8 5.86 3.48 -2.18
CA ARG A 8 5.94 4.84 -1.63
C ARG A 8 4.53 5.36 -1.41
N TYR A 9 4.19 5.73 -0.19
CA TYR A 9 2.87 6.21 0.18
C TYR A 9 2.93 7.32 1.23
N SER A 10 1.81 7.98 1.47
CA SER A 10 1.63 8.95 2.55
C SER A 10 0.31 8.72 3.26
N LEU A 11 0.28 9.03 4.55
CA LEU A 11 -0.92 8.95 5.38
C LEU A 11 -1.46 10.37 5.62
N LYS A 12 -2.75 10.57 5.40
CA LYS A 12 -3.42 11.86 5.60
C LYS A 12 -3.36 12.26 7.07
N GLY A 13 -2.94 13.50 7.35
CA GLY A 13 -2.84 14.01 8.72
C GLY A 13 -1.59 13.54 9.48
N ALA A 14 -0.85 12.54 9.00
CA ALA A 14 0.55 12.42 9.37
C ALA A 14 1.28 13.63 8.79
N ARG A 15 2.04 14.37 9.61
CA ARG A 15 2.91 15.46 9.14
C ARG A 15 3.65 14.94 7.90
N SER A 16 3.41 15.51 6.72
CA SER A 16 3.72 14.97 5.39
C SER A 16 5.07 14.26 5.26
N ILE A 17 5.14 13.01 5.73
CA ILE A 17 6.31 12.15 5.66
C ILE A 17 5.96 11.09 4.64
N GLU A 18 6.68 11.10 3.51
CA GLU A 18 6.67 9.97 2.58
C GLU A 18 7.19 8.74 3.31
N GLN A 19 6.41 7.66 3.27
CA GLN A 19 6.75 6.37 3.85
C GLN A 19 7.05 5.37 2.76
N TYR A 20 7.94 4.45 3.08
CA TYR A 20 8.35 3.37 2.19
C TYR A 20 8.13 2.04 2.89
N LYS A 21 7.47 1.11 2.19
CA LYS A 21 7.22 -0.23 2.73
C LYS A 21 7.28 -1.26 1.61
N MET A 22 7.85 -2.42 1.94
CA MET A 22 7.72 -3.61 1.12
C MET A 22 6.40 -4.30 1.46
N VAL A 23 5.59 -4.55 0.43
CA VAL A 23 4.30 -5.24 0.57
C VAL A 23 4.27 -6.48 -0.30
N GLU A 24 3.66 -7.55 0.21
CA GLU A 24 3.43 -8.78 -0.53
C GLU A 24 1.99 -8.78 -1.03
N VAL A 25 1.81 -8.89 -2.35
CA VAL A 25 0.50 -8.82 -2.99
C VAL A 25 0.18 -10.17 -3.62
N ASP A 26 -0.92 -10.79 -3.20
CA ASP A 26 -1.48 -11.95 -3.87
C ASP A 26 -2.40 -11.55 -5.03
N THR A 27 -1.94 -11.76 -6.26
CA THR A 27 -2.72 -11.46 -7.47
C THR A 27 -3.65 -12.61 -7.90
N SER A 28 -3.83 -13.65 -7.07
CA SER A 28 -4.65 -14.83 -7.43
C SER A 28 -6.15 -14.54 -7.47
N TYR A 29 -6.60 -13.51 -6.74
CA TYR A 29 -8.01 -13.20 -6.52
C TYR A 29 -8.59 -12.17 -7.52
N GLY A 30 -7.82 -11.76 -8.54
CA GLY A 30 -8.29 -10.85 -9.58
C GLY A 30 -8.40 -9.37 -9.17
N LEU A 31 -7.86 -8.99 -8.02
CA LEU A 31 -7.73 -7.59 -7.60
C LEU A 31 -6.62 -6.87 -8.40
N SER A 32 -6.77 -5.56 -8.59
CA SER A 32 -5.67 -4.75 -9.13
C SER A 32 -4.53 -4.66 -8.11
N ILE A 33 -3.31 -4.44 -8.59
CA ILE A 33 -2.13 -4.29 -7.72
C ILE A 33 -2.36 -3.15 -6.70
N GLU A 34 -2.89 -2.02 -7.16
CA GLU A 34 -3.18 -0.86 -6.30
C GLU A 34 -4.17 -1.21 -5.18
N GLN A 35 -5.24 -1.95 -5.49
CA GLN A 35 -6.21 -2.38 -4.49
C GLN A 35 -5.58 -3.30 -3.44
N SER A 36 -4.78 -4.27 -3.87
CA SER A 36 -4.07 -5.16 -2.95
C SER A 36 -3.05 -4.41 -2.08
N VAL A 37 -2.33 -3.45 -2.65
CA VAL A 37 -1.41 -2.58 -1.90
C VAL A 37 -2.16 -1.77 -0.85
N LEU A 38 -3.30 -1.18 -1.21
CA LEU A 38 -4.11 -0.38 -0.27
C LEU A 38 -4.67 -1.22 0.89
N ILE A 39 -5.10 -2.45 0.62
CA ILE A 39 -5.58 -3.38 1.65
C ILE A 39 -4.46 -3.65 2.65
N GLU A 40 -3.30 -4.11 2.17
CA GLU A 40 -2.13 -4.42 3.01
C GLU A 40 -1.69 -3.19 3.82
N LEU A 41 -1.60 -2.01 3.19
CA LEU A 41 -1.25 -0.79 3.90
C LEU A 41 -2.28 -0.42 4.97
N SER A 42 -3.58 -0.64 4.75
CA SER A 42 -4.62 -0.39 5.76
C SER A 42 -4.56 -1.36 6.93
N GLU A 43 -4.20 -2.63 6.70
CA GLU A 43 -4.00 -3.61 7.78
C GLU A 43 -2.79 -3.25 8.65
N CYS A 44 -1.78 -2.62 8.04
CA CYS A 44 -0.57 -2.17 8.73
C CYS A 44 -0.75 -0.87 9.51
N HIS A 45 -1.75 -0.07 9.12
CA HIS A 45 -2.06 1.24 9.68
C HIS A 45 -3.55 1.28 10.02
N PRO A 46 -4.01 0.47 11.00
CA PRO A 46 -5.43 0.27 11.27
C PRO A 46 -6.14 1.54 11.75
N GLU A 47 -5.39 2.57 12.18
CA GLU A 47 -5.96 3.87 12.51
C GLU A 47 -6.28 4.75 11.29
N TYR A 48 -5.82 4.37 10.10
CA TYR A 48 -6.06 5.06 8.84
C TYR A 48 -6.98 4.24 7.95
N LYS A 49 -8.01 4.88 7.40
CA LYS A 49 -8.86 4.23 6.40
C LYS A 49 -8.13 4.18 5.06
N PRO A 50 -8.52 3.30 4.12
CA PRO A 50 -7.95 3.29 2.76
C PRO A 50 -8.00 4.65 2.06
N GLU A 51 -9.05 5.46 2.32
CA GLU A 51 -9.20 6.83 1.81
C GLU A 51 -8.19 7.84 2.40
N ASP A 52 -7.57 7.50 3.52
CA ASP A 52 -6.53 8.30 4.17
C ASP A 52 -5.12 7.91 3.70
N ILE A 53 -4.99 6.88 2.85
CA ILE A 53 -3.71 6.39 2.30
C ILE A 53 -3.61 6.83 0.85
N THR A 54 -2.58 7.61 0.52
CA THR A 54 -2.25 7.96 -0.87
C THR A 54 -1.02 7.19 -1.29
N VAL A 55 -1.16 6.35 -2.31
CA VAL A 55 -0.03 5.62 -2.89
C VAL A 55 0.54 6.44 -4.04
N HIS A 56 1.82 6.82 -3.95
CA HIS A 56 2.50 7.66 -4.94
C HIS A 56 3.15 6.84 -6.05
N SER A 57 3.69 5.68 -5.71
CA SER A 57 4.33 4.76 -6.66
C SER A 57 4.55 3.40 -6.02
N TRP A 58 4.52 2.34 -6.84
CA TRP A 58 4.96 1.00 -6.45
C TRP A 58 5.77 0.40 -7.59
N VAL A 59 6.86 -0.28 -7.24
CA VAL A 59 7.72 -0.97 -8.19
C VAL A 59 7.92 -2.40 -7.74
N ILE A 60 7.96 -3.34 -8.71
CA ILE A 60 8.28 -4.73 -8.42
C ILE A 60 9.68 -4.77 -7.80
N ALA A 61 9.78 -5.42 -6.63
CA ALA A 61 11.05 -5.65 -5.95
C ALA A 61 11.77 -6.87 -6.53
#